data_AF-A0A1H3VEG0-F1
#
_entry.id   AF-A0A1H3VEG0-F1
#
_cell.length_a   1.000
_cell.length_b   1.000
_cell.length_c   1.000
_cell.angle_alpha   90.00
_cell.angle_beta   90.00
_cell.angle_gamma   90.00
#
_symmetry.space_group_name_H-M   'P 1'
#
loop_
_entity.id
_entity.type
_entity.pdbx_description
1 polymer ?
#
loop_
_entity_poly.entity_id
_entity_poly.type
_entity_poly.pdbx_seq_one_letter_code
_entity_poly.pdbx_strand_id
1 'polypeptide(L)'
;STAIFFYKNRNLISIHTQLLRLIPFITAATKKKSQPIPNLLEHYKLQVTKLKERDLQIKDEENQNLMASKKHSKVIKEAFIKACLQLDASIFEPLIKEDQYFQDLDKYRFLQSLKDEFDTWKIQGFTKTTLINGHCQGCHCGDLVYQFYTNSLTPAFAYRIHENNGEIKDIFMCNLSSGMKTIEMALLMKYDFWR
;
A
#
# COMPACT_ATOMS: atom_id res chain seq x y z
N SER A 1 6.24 1.19 -12.94
CA SER A 1 4.84 0.70 -12.81
C SER A 1 3.87 1.37 -13.78
N THR A 2 4.21 1.45 -15.07
CA THR A 2 3.53 2.30 -16.07
C THR A 2 2.59 1.51 -16.99
N ALA A 3 2.47 0.19 -16.82
CA ALA A 3 1.76 -0.70 -17.75
C ALA A 3 0.24 -0.81 -17.49
N ILE A 4 -0.24 -0.44 -16.30
CA ILE A 4 -1.66 -0.62 -15.92
C ILE A 4 -2.54 0.53 -16.43
N PHE A 5 -1.95 1.71 -16.69
CA PHE A 5 -2.71 2.89 -17.17
C PHE A 5 -3.06 2.84 -18.68
N PHE A 6 -2.38 2.03 -19.48
CA PHE A 6 -2.64 1.95 -20.93
C PHE A 6 -3.79 0.99 -21.32
N TYR A 7 -4.13 0.01 -20.49
CA TYR A 7 -5.22 -0.93 -20.78
C TYR A 7 -6.61 -0.33 -20.54
N LYS A 8 -6.75 0.58 -19.58
CA LYS A 8 -8.05 1.15 -19.18
C LYS A 8 -8.62 2.13 -20.23
N ASN A 9 -7.76 2.75 -21.05
CA ASN A 9 -8.18 3.76 -22.03
C ASN A 9 -8.61 3.16 -23.39
N ARG A 10 -8.11 1.98 -23.78
CA ARG A 10 -8.49 1.36 -25.08
C ARG A 10 -9.90 0.76 -25.10
N ASN A 11 -10.38 0.23 -23.98
CA ASN A 11 -11.71 -0.41 -23.94
C ASN A 11 -12.88 0.59 -23.91
N LEU A 12 -12.76 1.70 -23.18
CA LEU A 12 -13.79 2.75 -23.16
C LEU A 12 -13.88 3.49 -24.51
N ILE A 13 -12.74 3.76 -25.16
CA ILE A 13 -12.71 4.37 -26.50
C ILE A 13 -13.31 3.40 -27.54
N SER A 14 -13.04 2.10 -27.44
CA SER A 14 -13.57 1.09 -28.36
C SER A 14 -15.11 1.02 -28.33
N ILE A 15 -15.73 1.03 -27.15
CA ILE A 15 -17.19 0.94 -26.99
C ILE A 15 -17.88 2.24 -27.43
N HIS A 16 -17.29 3.41 -27.12
CA HIS A 16 -17.83 4.70 -27.58
C HIS A 16 -17.74 4.86 -29.11
N THR A 17 -16.69 4.29 -29.73
CA THR A 17 -16.51 4.26 -31.19
C THR A 17 -17.48 3.29 -31.87
N GLN A 18 -17.86 2.19 -31.20
CA GLN A 18 -18.87 1.26 -31.71
C GLN A 18 -20.29 1.84 -31.62
N LEU A 19 -20.63 2.59 -30.55
CA LEU A 19 -21.92 3.26 -30.42
C LEU A 19 -22.12 4.38 -31.45
N LEU A 20 -21.07 5.16 -31.76
CA LEU A 20 -21.11 6.20 -32.80
C LEU A 20 -21.32 5.64 -34.22
N ARG A 21 -20.89 4.39 -34.49
CA ARG A 21 -21.11 3.70 -35.78
C ARG A 21 -22.54 3.20 -35.99
N LEU A 22 -23.38 3.18 -34.95
CA LEU A 22 -24.79 2.75 -35.02
C LEU A 22 -25.77 3.91 -35.26
N ILE A 23 -25.34 5.16 -35.05
CA ILE A 23 -26.16 6.36 -35.29
C ILE A 23 -26.67 6.48 -36.75
N PRO A 24 -25.88 6.19 -37.81
CA PRO A 24 -26.39 6.24 -39.18
C PRO A 24 -27.43 5.14 -39.51
N PHE A 25 -27.47 4.04 -38.76
CA PHE A 25 -28.49 2.99 -38.93
C PHE A 25 -29.84 3.39 -38.34
N ILE A 26 -29.85 4.24 -37.30
CA ILE A 26 -31.07 4.77 -36.70
C ILE A 26 -31.73 5.81 -37.62
N THR A 27 -30.94 6.57 -38.38
CA THR A 27 -31.45 7.60 -39.32
C THR A 27 -31.93 7.03 -40.66
N ALA A 28 -31.42 5.87 -41.10
CA ALA A 28 -31.90 5.21 -42.32
C ALA A 28 -33.25 4.48 -42.15
N ALA A 29 -33.61 4.10 -40.91
CA ALA A 29 -34.82 3.32 -40.64
C ALA A 29 -36.13 4.15 -40.60
N THR A 30 -36.07 5.49 -40.58
CA THR A 30 -37.27 6.33 -40.46
C THR A 30 -37.96 6.64 -41.80
N LYS A 31 -37.45 6.14 -42.93
CA LYS A 31 -38.03 6.37 -44.27
C LYS A 31 -38.87 5.23 -44.84
N LYS A 32 -39.03 4.12 -44.11
CA LYS A 32 -40.01 3.06 -44.44
C LYS A 32 -41.05 3.02 -43.35
N LYS A 33 -42.34 3.08 -43.74
CA LYS A 33 -43.48 2.76 -42.86
C LYS A 33 -43.30 1.34 -42.33
N SER A 34 -42.61 1.17 -41.21
CA SER A 34 -42.62 -0.05 -40.42
C SER A 34 -43.19 0.32 -39.05
N GLN A 35 -44.21 -0.42 -38.64
CA GLN A 35 -44.83 -0.28 -37.32
C GLN A 35 -43.77 -0.19 -36.21
N PRO A 36 -44.04 0.55 -35.12
CA PRO A 36 -43.13 0.53 -34.00
C PRO A 36 -43.02 -0.91 -33.54
N ILE A 37 -41.81 -1.44 -33.42
CA ILE A 37 -41.56 -2.74 -32.78
C ILE A 37 -41.46 -2.41 -31.28
N PRO A 38 -42.55 -2.49 -30.47
CA PRO A 38 -42.52 -2.14 -29.06
C PRO A 38 -41.51 -2.96 -28.24
N ASN A 39 -41.01 -4.06 -28.80
CA ASN A 39 -40.10 -4.99 -28.13
C ASN A 39 -38.60 -4.65 -28.31
N LEU A 40 -38.22 -3.90 -29.35
CA LEU A 40 -36.80 -3.61 -29.62
C LEU A 40 -36.27 -2.54 -28.65
N LEU A 41 -37.04 -1.48 -28.40
CA LEU A 41 -36.66 -0.42 -27.46
C LEU A 41 -36.55 -0.95 -26.02
N GLU A 42 -37.47 -1.82 -25.61
CA GLU A 42 -37.42 -2.47 -24.29
C GLU A 42 -36.25 -3.44 -24.17
N HIS A 43 -35.92 -4.19 -25.23
CA HIS A 43 -34.69 -4.99 -25.27
C HIS A 43 -33.43 -4.13 -25.08
N TYR A 44 -33.32 -2.99 -25.76
CA TYR A 44 -32.17 -2.08 -25.60
C TYR A 44 -32.09 -1.48 -24.19
N LYS A 45 -33.21 -1.03 -23.61
CA LYS A 45 -33.24 -0.54 -22.23
C LYS A 45 -32.75 -1.61 -21.25
N LEU A 46 -33.22 -2.85 -21.40
CA LEU A 46 -32.79 -3.97 -20.55
C LEU A 46 -31.28 -4.23 -20.65
N GLN A 47 -30.71 -4.19 -21.85
CA GLN A 47 -29.26 -4.35 -22.05
C GLN A 47 -28.46 -3.23 -21.38
N VAL A 48 -28.92 -1.98 -21.49
CA VAL A 48 -28.27 -0.83 -20.84
C VAL A 48 -28.34 -0.94 -19.31
N THR A 49 -29.47 -1.37 -18.75
CA THR A 49 -29.59 -1.58 -17.29
C THR A 49 -28.64 -2.67 -16.81
N LYS A 50 -28.55 -3.81 -17.51
CA LYS A 50 -27.60 -4.89 -17.21
C LYS A 50 -26.12 -4.48 -17.32
N LEU A 51 -25.81 -3.51 -18.18
CA LEU A 51 -24.46 -2.94 -18.26
C LEU A 51 -24.17 -2.05 -17.04
N LYS A 52 -25.11 -1.19 -16.66
CA LYS A 52 -24.98 -0.32 -15.48
C LYS A 52 -24.85 -1.12 -14.18
N GLU A 53 -25.62 -2.20 -14.04
CA GLU A 53 -25.54 -3.10 -12.89
C GLU A 53 -24.17 -3.78 -12.79
N ARG A 54 -23.61 -4.24 -13.91
CA ARG A 54 -22.25 -4.81 -13.96
C ARG A 54 -21.19 -3.77 -13.60
N ASP A 55 -21.29 -2.55 -14.13
CA ASP A 55 -20.35 -1.48 -13.80
C ASP A 55 -20.39 -1.11 -12.30
N LEU A 56 -21.57 -1.19 -11.67
CA LEU A 56 -21.72 -0.96 -10.24
C LEU A 56 -21.09 -2.09 -9.42
N GLN A 57 -21.34 -3.35 -9.80
CA GLN A 57 -20.74 -4.53 -9.15
C GLN A 57 -19.21 -4.50 -9.22
N ILE A 58 -18.63 -4.16 -10.37
CA ILE A 58 -17.17 -4.04 -10.54
C ILE A 58 -16.61 -2.97 -9.59
N LYS A 59 -17.27 -1.82 -9.46
CA LYS A 59 -16.81 -0.76 -8.54
C LYS A 59 -16.89 -1.19 -7.08
N ASP A 60 -17.91 -1.94 -6.71
CA ASP A 60 -18.07 -2.47 -5.35
C ASP A 60 -16.98 -3.49 -5.02
N GLU A 61 -16.67 -4.40 -5.95
CA GLU A 61 -15.56 -5.37 -5.84
C GLU A 61 -14.20 -4.67 -5.75
N GLU A 62 -13.94 -3.67 -6.61
CA GLU A 62 -12.70 -2.86 -6.56
C GLU A 62 -12.55 -2.17 -5.19
N ASN A 63 -13.62 -1.60 -4.64
CA ASN A 63 -13.60 -0.95 -3.33
C ASN A 63 -13.40 -1.94 -2.19
N GLN A 64 -14.04 -3.11 -2.23
CA GLN A 64 -13.84 -4.16 -1.22
C GLN A 64 -12.41 -4.68 -1.22
N ASN A 65 -11.83 -4.93 -2.39
CA ASN A 65 -10.43 -5.34 -2.54
C ASN A 65 -9.46 -4.27 -2.00
N LEU A 66 -9.73 -2.99 -2.27
CA LEU A 66 -8.93 -1.89 -1.73
C LEU A 66 -9.00 -1.81 -0.21
N MET A 67 -10.20 -1.98 0.38
CA MET A 67 -10.37 -1.99 1.84
C MET A 67 -9.65 -3.17 2.49
N ALA A 68 -9.73 -4.37 1.89
CA ALA A 68 -9.03 -5.56 2.36
C ALA A 68 -7.50 -5.37 2.30
N SER A 69 -6.99 -4.80 1.20
CA SER A 69 -5.57 -4.51 1.01
C SER A 69 -5.04 -3.50 2.04
N LYS A 70 -5.78 -2.42 2.31
CA LYS A 70 -5.46 -1.43 3.35
C LYS A 70 -5.43 -2.06 4.74
N LYS A 71 -6.42 -2.91 5.05
CA LYS A 71 -6.48 -3.62 6.34
C LYS A 71 -5.28 -4.55 6.50
N HIS A 72 -4.92 -5.29 5.45
CA HIS A 72 -3.74 -6.16 5.46
C HIS A 72 -2.44 -5.36 5.67
N SER A 73 -2.29 -4.24 4.97
CA SER A 73 -1.13 -3.35 5.09
C SER A 73 -0.97 -2.78 6.50
N LYS A 74 -2.08 -2.41 7.16
CA LYS A 74 -2.07 -1.99 8.56
C LYS A 74 -1.52 -3.11 9.47
N VAL A 75 -1.98 -4.36 9.27
CA VAL A 75 -1.50 -5.50 10.06
C VAL A 75 0.00 -5.76 9.84
N ILE A 76 0.47 -5.70 8.59
CA ILE A 76 1.90 -5.82 8.25
C ILE A 76 2.71 -4.74 8.99
N LYS A 77 2.28 -3.48 8.96
CA LYS A 77 2.96 -2.37 9.63
C LYS A 77 3.05 -2.58 11.14
N GLU A 78 1.95 -2.94 11.77
CA GLU A 78 1.89 -3.18 13.21
C GLU A 78 2.81 -4.34 13.61
N ALA A 79 2.82 -5.42 12.82
CA ALA A 79 3.70 -6.56 13.06
C ALA A 79 5.17 -6.23 12.83
N PHE A 80 5.51 -5.43 11.81
CA PHE A 80 6.87 -4.95 11.58
C PHE A 80 7.38 -4.11 12.75
N ILE A 81 6.56 -3.16 13.22
CA ILE A 81 6.90 -2.34 14.39
C ILE A 81 7.06 -3.22 15.62
N LYS A 82 6.17 -4.20 15.83
CA LYS A 82 6.24 -5.15 16.94
C LYS A 82 7.52 -6.00 16.88
N ALA A 83 7.90 -6.48 15.69
CA ALA A 83 9.14 -7.22 15.47
C ALA A 83 10.36 -6.38 15.89
N CYS A 84 10.39 -5.11 15.52
CA CYS A 84 11.45 -4.18 15.91
C CYS A 84 11.47 -3.89 17.43
N LEU A 85 10.30 -3.76 18.05
CA LEU A 85 10.17 -3.56 19.51
C LEU A 85 10.66 -4.77 20.31
N GLN A 86 10.51 -5.98 19.77
CA GLN A 86 10.84 -7.25 20.44
C GLN A 86 12.14 -7.90 19.94
N LEU A 87 12.83 -7.27 18.98
CA LEU A 87 14.03 -7.81 18.33
C LEU A 87 13.83 -9.23 17.76
N ASP A 88 12.63 -9.47 17.21
CA ASP A 88 12.17 -10.78 16.74
C ASP A 88 11.48 -10.68 15.37
N ALA A 89 12.22 -11.06 14.33
CA ALA A 89 11.76 -11.04 12.94
C ALA A 89 10.68 -12.10 12.66
N SER A 90 10.57 -13.16 13.48
CA SER A 90 9.58 -14.22 13.28
C SER A 90 8.13 -13.74 13.46
N ILE A 91 7.93 -12.61 14.14
CA ILE A 91 6.63 -11.93 14.27
C ILE A 91 6.17 -11.37 12.92
N PHE A 92 7.11 -10.93 12.08
CA PHE A 92 6.85 -10.26 10.82
C PHE A 92 6.79 -11.25 9.64
N GLU A 93 7.65 -12.27 9.65
CA GLU A 93 7.81 -13.25 8.58
C GLU A 93 6.50 -13.86 8.01
N PRO A 94 5.51 -14.28 8.82
CA PRO A 94 4.31 -14.95 8.31
C PRO A 94 3.39 -14.04 7.49
N LEU A 95 3.56 -12.72 7.60
CA LEU A 95 2.68 -11.72 6.99
C LEU A 95 3.19 -11.23 5.63
N ILE A 96 4.39 -11.65 5.25
CA ILE A 96 5.04 -11.27 3.99
C ILE A 96 4.95 -12.44 3.01
N LYS A 97 4.57 -12.14 1.77
CA LYS A 97 4.58 -13.13 0.68
C LYS A 97 6.00 -13.32 0.14
N GLU A 98 6.27 -14.48 -0.46
CA GLU A 98 7.60 -14.79 -1.02
C GLU A 98 8.02 -13.85 -2.16
N ASP A 99 7.05 -13.35 -2.92
CA ASP A 99 7.25 -12.43 -4.05
C ASP A 99 7.31 -10.94 -3.65
N GLN A 100 7.21 -10.66 -2.34
CA GLN A 100 7.24 -9.29 -1.83
C GLN A 100 8.69 -8.85 -1.58
N TYR A 101 9.00 -7.64 -2.05
CA TYR A 101 10.32 -7.03 -1.92
C TYR A 101 10.26 -5.85 -0.95
N PHE A 102 11.33 -5.70 -0.18
CA PHE A 102 11.57 -4.55 0.69
C PHE A 102 13.03 -4.14 0.60
N GLN A 103 13.30 -2.84 0.44
CA GLN A 103 14.66 -2.31 0.27
C GLN A 103 15.43 -3.01 -0.86
N ASP A 104 14.76 -3.31 -1.98
CA ASP A 104 15.29 -4.08 -3.10
C ASP A 104 15.80 -5.50 -2.74
N LEU A 105 15.37 -6.03 -1.59
CA LEU A 105 15.65 -7.39 -1.14
C LEU A 105 14.39 -8.25 -1.24
N ASP A 106 14.54 -9.49 -1.68
CA ASP A 106 13.48 -10.48 -1.54
C ASP A 106 13.18 -10.77 -0.05
N LYS A 107 12.04 -11.43 0.20
CA LYS A 107 11.58 -11.77 1.55
C LYS A 107 12.68 -12.33 2.45
N TYR A 108 13.44 -13.32 2.01
CA TYR A 108 14.41 -14.02 2.87
C TYR A 108 15.63 -13.15 3.17
N ARG A 109 16.11 -12.40 2.17
CA ARG A 109 17.25 -11.49 2.36
C ARG A 109 16.87 -10.31 3.26
N PHE A 110 15.64 -9.78 3.14
CA PHE A 110 15.15 -8.75 4.04
C PHE A 110 15.02 -9.27 5.47
N LEU A 111 14.41 -10.44 5.67
CA LEU A 111 14.30 -11.07 6.99
C LEU A 111 15.67 -11.37 7.61
N GLN A 112 16.64 -11.80 6.81
CA GLN A 112 18.01 -11.99 7.28
C GLN A 112 18.64 -10.67 7.73
N SER A 113 18.47 -9.58 6.97
CA SER A 113 18.98 -8.27 7.40
C SER A 113 18.36 -7.77 8.71
N LEU A 114 17.06 -8.02 8.92
CA LEU A 114 16.41 -7.73 10.21
C LEU A 114 16.99 -8.57 11.32
N LYS A 115 17.21 -9.87 11.07
CA LYS A 115 17.79 -10.78 12.04
C LYS A 115 19.21 -10.35 12.43
N ASP A 116 20.04 -9.98 11.47
CA ASP A 116 21.43 -9.54 11.72
C ASP A 116 21.45 -8.25 12.56
N GLU A 117 20.58 -7.29 12.23
CA GLU A 117 20.40 -6.06 13.01
C GLU A 117 19.94 -6.39 14.44
N PHE A 118 18.89 -7.21 14.60
CA PHE A 118 18.36 -7.58 15.91
C PHE A 118 19.37 -8.37 16.76
N ASP A 119 20.11 -9.29 16.14
CA ASP A 119 21.11 -10.10 16.83
C ASP A 119 22.27 -9.22 17.32
N THR A 120 22.66 -8.17 16.58
CA THR A 120 23.66 -7.20 17.04
C THR A 120 23.30 -6.57 18.39
N TRP A 121 22.02 -6.23 18.60
CA TRP A 121 21.54 -5.66 19.86
C TRP A 121 21.30 -6.71 20.95
N LYS A 122 20.85 -7.92 20.57
CA LYS A 122 20.71 -9.03 21.52
C LYS A 122 22.05 -9.51 22.08
N ILE A 123 23.11 -9.51 21.27
CA ILE A 123 24.48 -9.83 21.72
C ILE A 123 24.96 -8.81 22.77
N GLN A 124 24.51 -7.56 22.68
CA GLN A 124 24.79 -6.51 23.68
C GLN A 124 23.90 -6.60 24.93
N GLY A 125 23.00 -7.59 25.01
CA GLY A 125 22.13 -7.84 26.16
C GLY A 125 20.77 -7.16 26.10
N PHE A 126 20.41 -6.49 25.00
CA PHE A 126 19.09 -5.86 24.85
C PHE A 126 18.05 -6.89 24.38
N THR A 127 16.88 -6.87 25.02
CA THR A 127 15.76 -7.76 24.69
C THR A 127 14.54 -7.04 24.10
N LYS A 128 14.52 -5.70 24.20
CA LYS A 128 13.44 -4.84 23.74
C LYS A 128 14.00 -3.50 23.27
N THR A 129 13.24 -2.81 22.43
CA THR A 129 13.51 -1.40 22.07
C THR A 129 12.29 -0.53 22.38
N THR A 130 12.51 0.78 22.40
CA THR A 130 11.47 1.80 22.54
C THR A 130 11.31 2.54 21.22
N LEU A 131 10.07 2.66 20.74
CA LEU A 131 9.76 3.42 19.54
C LEU A 131 9.59 4.91 19.85
N ILE A 132 10.34 5.75 19.13
CA ILE A 132 10.11 7.20 19.04
C ILE A 132 9.98 7.55 17.56
N ASN A 133 8.98 8.36 17.22
CA ASN A 133 8.83 8.86 15.86
C ASN A 133 9.76 10.05 15.63
N GLY A 134 10.36 10.11 14.46
CA GLY A 134 11.02 11.32 13.99
C GLY A 134 10.93 11.43 12.48
N HIS A 135 11.93 12.05 11.86
CA HIS A 135 11.92 12.29 10.42
C HIS A 135 13.26 11.93 9.78
N CYS A 136 13.24 11.58 8.50
CA CYS A 136 14.46 11.39 7.73
C CYS A 136 15.10 12.76 7.47
N GLN A 137 16.43 12.80 7.51
CA GLN A 137 17.25 13.97 7.23
C GLN A 137 18.24 13.71 6.08
N GLY A 138 18.10 12.57 5.40
CA GLY A 138 18.90 12.17 4.25
C GLY A 138 18.05 12.01 3.00
N CYS A 139 18.01 10.79 2.46
CA CYS A 139 17.44 10.48 1.15
C CYS A 139 15.96 10.90 0.97
N HIS A 140 15.18 10.89 2.06
CA HIS A 140 13.76 11.23 2.07
C HIS A 140 13.46 12.33 3.09
N CYS A 141 14.20 13.43 3.01
CA CYS A 141 14.15 14.51 4.01
C CYS A 141 12.70 14.93 4.35
N GLY A 142 12.38 14.94 5.65
CA GLY A 142 11.08 15.32 6.20
C GLY A 142 10.10 14.17 6.40
N ASP A 143 10.30 13.01 5.75
CA ASP A 143 9.38 11.89 5.87
C ASP A 143 9.43 11.23 7.25
N LEU A 144 8.28 10.72 7.70
CA LEU A 144 8.14 10.00 8.97
C LEU A 144 9.08 8.79 9.04
N VAL A 145 9.81 8.67 10.15
CA VAL A 145 10.73 7.56 10.44
C VAL A 145 10.41 6.99 11.82
N TYR A 146 10.39 5.67 11.90
CA TYR A 146 10.25 4.89 13.13
C TYR A 146 11.65 4.63 13.68
N GLN A 147 11.99 5.23 14.82
CA GLN A 147 13.31 5.13 15.43
C GLN A 147 13.23 4.27 16.67
N PHE A 148 14.09 3.25 16.75
CA PHE A 148 14.08 2.27 17.81
C PHE A 148 15.28 2.49 18.72
N TYR A 149 15.03 2.72 19.99
CA TYR A 149 16.04 3.06 20.99
C TYR A 149 16.23 1.91 21.95
N THR A 150 17.48 1.67 22.32
CA THR A 150 17.88 0.93 23.51
C THR A 150 18.13 1.93 24.64
N ASN A 151 19.09 1.70 25.53
CA ASN A 151 19.45 2.63 26.61
C ASN A 151 20.42 3.74 26.15
N SER A 152 20.39 4.10 24.85
CA SER A 152 21.27 5.10 24.23
C SER A 152 20.52 6.39 23.89
N LEU A 153 21.26 7.48 23.72
CA LEU A 153 20.73 8.80 23.30
C LEU A 153 20.52 8.91 21.78
N THR A 154 21.07 7.95 21.04
CA THR A 154 20.87 7.78 19.61
C THR A 154 20.07 6.51 19.37
N PRO A 155 19.25 6.45 18.31
CA PRO A 155 18.54 5.24 17.97
C PRO A 155 19.54 4.12 17.66
N ALA A 156 19.17 2.91 18.06
CA ALA A 156 19.86 1.69 17.69
C ALA A 156 19.76 1.49 16.16
N PHE A 157 18.54 1.61 15.65
CA PHE A 157 18.24 1.57 14.23
C PHE A 157 16.95 2.33 13.93
N ALA A 158 16.72 2.64 12.66
CA ALA A 158 15.54 3.37 12.23
C ALA A 158 15.06 2.91 10.86
N TYR A 159 13.75 2.93 10.65
CA TYR A 159 13.11 2.49 9.41
C TYR A 159 12.08 3.52 8.93
N ARG A 160 11.98 3.68 7.61
CA ARG A 160 10.87 4.37 6.97
C ARG A 160 9.95 3.32 6.34
N ILE A 161 8.66 3.45 6.63
CA ILE A 161 7.60 2.63 6.02
C ILE A 161 6.93 3.48 4.96
N HIS A 162 7.18 3.17 3.69
CA HIS A 162 6.57 3.87 2.58
C HIS A 162 5.16 3.36 2.34
N GLU A 163 4.17 4.22 2.53
CA GLU A 163 2.76 3.92 2.26
C GLU A 163 2.26 4.74 1.07
N ASN A 164 1.46 4.12 0.20
CA ASN A 164 0.70 4.81 -0.84
C ASN A 164 -0.75 4.32 -0.78
N ASN A 165 -1.71 5.23 -0.60
CA ASN A 165 -3.12 4.92 -0.44
C ASN A 165 -3.42 3.89 0.66
N GLY A 166 -2.64 3.90 1.76
CA GLY A 166 -2.78 2.96 2.88
C GLY A 166 -2.23 1.56 2.59
N GLU A 167 -1.55 1.36 1.46
CA GLU A 167 -0.82 0.14 1.16
C GLU A 167 0.67 0.35 1.38
N ILE A 168 1.33 -0.61 2.04
CA ILE A 168 2.80 -0.60 2.17
C ILE A 168 3.38 -0.89 0.80
N LYS A 169 4.23 0.02 0.32
CA LYS A 169 5.02 -0.14 -0.90
C LYS A 169 6.42 -0.60 -0.62
N ASP A 170 7.01 -0.12 0.47
CA ASP A 170 8.37 -0.47 0.84
C ASP A 170 8.62 -0.23 2.33
N ILE A 171 9.62 -0.92 2.87
CA ILE A 171 10.18 -0.72 4.20
C ILE A 171 11.68 -0.70 4.04
N PHE A 172 12.32 0.40 4.41
CA PHE A 172 13.76 0.53 4.25
C PHE A 172 14.41 1.22 5.44
N MET A 173 15.65 0.83 5.69
CA MET A 173 16.47 1.35 6.76
C MET A 173 16.81 2.83 6.51
N CYS A 174 16.77 3.62 7.57
CA CYS A 174 17.06 5.05 7.55
C CYS A 174 18.30 5.37 8.37
N ASN A 175 19.44 5.55 7.69
CA ASN A 175 20.73 5.80 8.34
C ASN A 175 20.92 7.24 8.83
N LEU A 176 20.11 8.18 8.34
CA LEU A 176 20.18 9.59 8.70
C LEU A 176 18.82 10.09 9.18
N SER A 177 18.38 9.58 10.33
CA SER A 177 17.13 10.01 10.99
C SER A 177 17.39 11.15 11.96
N SER A 178 16.34 11.90 12.32
CA SER A 178 16.44 13.06 13.21
C SER A 178 17.00 12.74 14.60
N GLY A 179 16.85 11.50 15.07
CA GLY A 179 17.41 11.05 16.34
C GLY A 179 18.90 10.72 16.31
N MET A 180 19.51 10.66 15.12
CA MET A 180 20.97 10.51 14.98
C MET A 180 21.71 11.78 15.41
N LYS A 181 21.01 12.92 15.49
CA LYS A 181 21.50 14.11 16.19
C LYS A 181 21.07 13.94 17.64
N THR A 182 22.03 14.03 18.58
CA THR A 182 21.82 13.90 20.02
C THR A 182 20.48 14.49 20.45
N ILE A 183 19.57 13.63 20.91
CA ILE A 183 18.27 14.07 21.42
C ILE A 183 18.48 14.76 22.77
N GLU A 184 17.79 15.88 22.99
CA GLU A 184 17.75 16.53 24.29
C GLU A 184 17.24 15.55 25.37
N MET A 185 17.99 15.40 26.46
CA MET A 185 17.63 14.51 27.58
C MET A 185 16.21 14.68 28.08
N ALA A 186 15.66 15.89 28.01
CA ALA A 186 14.29 16.18 28.41
C ALA A 186 13.23 15.41 27.60
N LEU A 187 13.53 15.02 26.35
CA LEU A 187 12.65 14.20 25.53
C LEU A 187 12.71 12.73 25.92
N LEU A 188 13.91 12.22 26.21
CA LEU A 188 14.11 10.83 26.64
C LEU A 188 13.57 10.58 28.06
N MET A 189 13.65 11.56 28.96
CA MET A 189 13.08 11.47 30.31
C MET A 189 11.54 11.37 30.34
N LYS A 190 10.85 11.69 29.24
CA LYS A 190 9.40 11.45 29.12
C LYS A 190 9.05 9.99 28.82
N TYR A 191 10.03 9.20 28.38
CA TYR A 191 9.88 7.79 28.08
C TYR A 191 10.51 6.97 29.21
N ASP A 192 9.84 5.91 29.62
CA ASP A 192 10.22 5.07 30.76
C ASP A 192 11.38 4.11 30.39
N PHE A 193 12.50 4.67 29.91
CA PHE A 193 13.65 3.93 29.38
C PHE A 193 14.39 3.07 30.41
N TRP A 194 14.29 3.43 31.69
CA TRP A 194 15.15 2.91 32.76
C TRP A 194 14.49 1.86 33.66
N ARG A 195 13.37 1.27 33.21
CA ARG A 195 12.67 0.17 33.90
C ARG A 195 12.77 -1.18 33.18
#